data_AF-A0A847G1A2-F1
#
_entry.id   AF-A0A847G1A2-F1
#
_cell.length_a   1.000
_cell.length_b   1.000
_cell.length_c   1.000
_cell.angle_alpha   90.00
_cell.angle_beta   90.00
_cell.angle_gamma   90.00
#
_symmetry.space_group_name_H-M   'P 1'
#
loop_
_entity.id
_entity.type
_entity.pdbx_description
1 polymer ?
#
loop_
_entity_poly.entity_id
_entity_poly.type
_entity_poly.pdbx_seq_one_letter_code
_entity_poly.pdbx_strand_id
1 'polypeptide(L)' 'MNPKRKQILLTNDDSIKSPGLWAAAEALSTLGFVTIVAPREQASGMGRSMPSTSDGKITTT' A
#
# COMPACT_ATOMS: atom_id res chain seq x y z
N MET A 1 15.47 -24.38 11.07
CA MET A 1 14.50 -23.31 11.43
C MET A 1 14.08 -22.65 10.14
N ASN A 2 12.82 -22.76 9.72
CA ASN A 2 12.36 -22.06 8.52
C ASN A 2 12.42 -20.56 8.83
N PRO A 3 13.21 -19.73 8.12
CA PRO A 3 13.21 -18.29 8.38
C PRO A 3 11.78 -17.80 8.20
N LYS A 4 11.19 -17.20 9.24
CA LYS A 4 9.84 -16.62 9.15
C LYS A 4 9.87 -15.65 7.97
N ARG A 5 8.97 -15.86 6.99
CA ARG A 5 8.81 -14.92 5.87
C ARG A 5 8.58 -13.51 6.43
N LYS A 6 9.14 -12.50 5.77
CA LYS A 6 8.94 -11.10 6.17
C LYS A 6 7.47 -10.72 6.02
N GLN A 7 6.96 -9.91 6.94
CA GLN A 7 5.66 -9.23 6.76
C GLN A 7 5.94 -7.83 6.23
N ILE A 8 5.35 -7.47 5.09
CA ILE A 8 5.64 -6.22 4.38
C ILE A 8 4.33 -5.45 4.21
N LEU A 9 4.25 -4.23 4.75
CA LEU A 9 3.18 -3.29 4.44
C LEU A 9 3.64 -2.40 3.29
N LEU A 10 2.94 -2.47 2.16
CA LEU A 10 3.22 -1.67 0.98
C LEU A 10 2.12 -0.64 0.78
N THR A 11 2.51 0.62 0.57
CA THR A 11 1.61 1.75 0.38
C THR A 11 2.18 2.73 -0.64
N ASN A 12 1.34 3.62 -1.17
CA ASN A 12 1.70 4.73 -2.06
C ASN A 12 0.69 5.87 -1.90
N ASP A 13 0.94 6.98 -2.60
CA ASP A 13 0.03 8.11 -2.76
C ASP A 13 -0.75 8.10 -4.09
N ASP A 14 -0.33 7.34 -5.11
CA ASP A 14 -0.98 7.28 -6.43
C ASP A 14 -2.28 6.44 -6.49
N SER A 15 -2.80 5.98 -5.36
CA SER A 15 -3.95 5.06 -5.20
C SER A 15 -3.69 3.56 -5.40
N ILE A 16 -4.65 2.75 -4.94
CA ILE A 16 -4.68 1.28 -5.06
C ILE A 16 -4.69 0.77 -6.52
N LYS A 17 -5.08 1.63 -7.47
CA LYS A 17 -5.10 1.30 -8.91
C LYS A 17 -3.77 1.59 -9.61
N SER A 18 -2.77 2.13 -8.90
CA SER A 18 -1.48 2.48 -9.50
C SER A 18 -0.76 1.23 -10.03
N PRO A 19 -0.37 1.19 -11.32
CA PRO A 19 0.38 0.06 -11.87
C PRO A 19 1.77 -0.09 -11.21
N GLY A 20 2.38 1.02 -10.79
CA GLY A 20 3.67 0.99 -10.08
C GLY A 20 3.58 0.33 -8.71
N LEU A 21 2.46 0.51 -8.00
CA LEU A 21 2.21 -0.16 -6.71
C LEU A 21 2.18 -1.68 -6.87
N TRP A 22 1.47 -2.16 -7.90
CA TRP A 22 1.37 -3.60 -8.18
C TRP A 22 2.69 -4.20 -8.66
N ALA A 23 3.45 -3.48 -9.48
CA ALA A 23 4.80 -3.90 -9.87
C ALA A 23 5.75 -4.04 -8.66
N ALA A 24 5.68 -3.09 -7.70
CA ALA A 24 6.44 -3.19 -6.46
C ALA A 24 5.97 -4.35 -5.58
N ALA A 25 4.66 -4.60 -5.49
CA ALA A 25 4.11 -5.72 -4.75
C ALA A 25 4.58 -7.07 -5.31
N GLU A 26 4.60 -7.21 -6.64
CA GLU A 26 5.11 -8.41 -7.33
C GLU A 26 6.58 -8.66 -6.98
N ALA A 27 7.43 -7.64 -7.08
CA ALA A 27 8.84 -7.76 -6.73
C ALA A 27 9.06 -8.14 -5.25
N LEU A 28 8.32 -7.50 -4.33
CA LEU A 28 8.41 -7.73 -2.89
C LEU A 28 7.85 -9.09 -2.46
N SER A 29 6.94 -9.68 -3.25
CA SER A 29 6.32 -10.99 -2.96
C SER A 29 7.34 -12.12 -2.83
N THR A 30 8.50 -11.97 -3.49
CA THR A 30 9.63 -12.91 -3.40
C THR A 30 10.33 -12.88 -2.04
N LEU A 31 10.20 -11.78 -1.29
CA LEU A 31 10.89 -11.54 -0.02
C LEU A 31 10.02 -11.88 1.21
N GLY A 32 8.69 -11.90 1.06
CA GLY A 32 7.76 -12.03 2.19
C GLY A 32 6.28 -11.95 1.80
N PHE A 33 5.42 -11.94 2.82
CA PHE A 33 3.99 -11.67 2.66
C PHE A 33 3.76 -10.17 2.56
N VAL A 34 3.23 -9.73 1.42
CA VAL A 34 2.93 -8.32 1.15
C VAL A 34 1.46 -8.04 1.45
N THR A 35 1.20 -7.07 2.32
CA THR A 35 -0.11 -6.47 2.57
C THR A 35 -0.12 -5.11 1.91
N ILE A 36 -0.97 -4.92 0.91
CA ILE A 36 -1.08 -3.65 0.18
C ILE A 36 -2.18 -2.81 0.84
N VAL A 37 -1.85 -1.58 1.21
CA VAL A 37 -2.81 -0.60 1.72
C VAL A 37 -2.53 0.73 1.03
N ALA A 38 -3.46 1.20 0.22
CA ALA A 38 -3.30 2.44 -0.54
C ALA A 38 -4.61 3.25 -0.56
N PRO A 39 -4.52 4.57 -0.78
CA PRO A 39 -5.69 5.41 -0.97
C PRO A 39 -6.61 4.90 -2.09
N ARG A 40 -7.91 5.14 -1.94
CA ARG A 40 -8.93 4.88 -2.97
C ARG A 40 -8.76 5.76 -4.21
N GLU A 41 -8.25 6.97 -4.01
CA GLU A 41 -8.05 8.02 -5.01
C GLU A 41 -6.63 8.58 -4.87
N GLN A 42 -6.13 9.26 -5.90
CA GLN A 42 -4.77 9.82 -5.89
C GLN A 42 -4.62 10.91 -4.82
N ALA A 43 -3.51 10.86 -4.08
CA ALA A 43 -3.16 11.70 -2.95
C ALA A 43 -1.74 12.30 -3.07
N SER A 44 -1.25 12.49 -4.30
CA SER A 44 0.08 13.06 -4.55
C SER A 44 0.21 14.47 -3.96
N GLY A 45 1.36 14.78 -3.36
CA GLY A 45 1.64 16.12 -2.81
C GLY A 45 0.93 16.44 -1.48
N MET A 46 0.21 15.48 -0.88
CA MET A 46 -0.54 15.70 0.38
C MET A 46 0.34 15.78 1.63
N GLY A 47 1.63 15.45 1.53
CA GLY A 47 2.55 15.42 2.67
C GLY A 47 2.06 14.47 3.77
N ARG A 48 1.96 14.97 5.01
CA ARG A 48 1.38 14.24 6.15
C ARG A 48 -0.01 14.77 6.53
N SER A 49 -0.73 15.35 5.59
CA SER A 49 -2.07 15.86 5.85
C SER A 49 -3.09 14.74 6.02
N MET A 50 -4.15 15.04 6.76
CA MET A 50 -5.34 14.21 6.88
C MET A 50 -6.52 15.05 6.39
N PRO A 51 -6.86 15.00 5.09
CA PRO A 51 -7.97 15.77 4.54
C PRO A 51 -9.28 15.41 5.23
N SER A 52 -10.20 16.37 5.35
CA SER A 52 -11.54 16.14 5.91
C SER A 52 -12.37 15.13 5.10
N THR A 53 -11.98 14.87 3.86
CA THR A 53 -12.56 13.84 2.98
C THR A 53 -12.06 12.43 3.27
N SER A 54 -11.03 12.27 4.12
CA SER A 54 -10.54 10.96 4.54
C SER A 54 -11.45 10.37 5.62
N ASP A 55 -11.91 9.14 5.43
CA ASP A 55 -12.70 8.40 6.42
C ASP A 55 -11.82 7.65 7.43
N GLY A 56 -10.51 7.58 7.21
CA GLY A 56 -9.55 6.86 8.05
C GLY A 56 -9.77 5.35 8.11
N LYS A 57 -10.51 4.77 7.16
CA LYS A 57 -10.85 3.35 7.17
C LYS A 57 -10.04 2.58 6.13
N ILE A 58 -9.56 1.40 6.52
CA ILE A 58 -9.04 0.41 5.60
C ILE A 58 -10.16 -0.57 5.29
N THR A 59 -10.62 -0.57 4.04
CA THR A 59 -11.64 -1.51 3.54
C THR A 59 -11.03 -2.43 2.51
N THR A 60 -11.40 -3.70 2.54
CA THR A 60 -11.05 -4.65 1.49
C THR A 60 -11.81 -4.30 0.21
N THR A 61 -11.12 -4.29 -0.93
CA THR A 61 -11.75 -4.15 -2.25
C THR A 61 -12.27 -5.49 -2.73
#